data_AF-A0A8T0NR41-F1
#
_entry.id   AF-A0A8T0NR41-F1
#
_cell.length_a   1.000
_cell.length_b   1.000
_cell.length_c   1.000
_cell.angle_alpha   90.00
_cell.angle_beta   90.00
_cell.angle_gamma   90.00
#
_symmetry.space_group_name_H-M   'P 1'
#
loop_
_entity.id
_entity.type
_entity.pdbx_description
1 polymer ?
#
loop_
_entity_poly.entity_id
_entity_poly.type
_entity_poly.pdbx_seq_one_letter_code
_entity_poly.pdbx_strand_id
1 'polypeptide(L)'
;MGAGKGTKDGKTATSEVHTNRPPQAKSGCSVCGMRNHSIEDCRRKELCEMCGFANHNTLDCKREPLWNMGPELCAAQVPDQSFFHIDEHIDQKTSRDRSSTAIITVVRGELTAKQIELEFRNIVNHKYWKWSAKALAKNKLAMRFPNSKMVHDYSKFKLGVKEGDELMVIEPWKSSMGTKGPL
;
A
#
# COMPACT_ATOMS: atom_id res chain seq x y z
N MET A 1 -61.32 -69.22 -13.57
CA MET A 1 -62.27 -68.10 -13.45
C MET A 1 -61.52 -66.77 -13.52
N GLY A 2 -61.97 -65.83 -14.39
CA GLY A 2 -61.79 -64.35 -14.37
C GLY A 2 -60.36 -63.77 -14.42
N ALA A 3 -59.89 -63.16 -15.52
CA ALA A 3 -60.13 -61.76 -15.98
C ALA A 3 -59.73 -60.70 -14.92
N GLY A 4 -58.79 -59.75 -15.10
CA GLY A 4 -58.48 -58.81 -16.20
C GLY A 4 -58.46 -57.39 -15.58
N LYS A 5 -57.40 -56.57 -15.66
CA LYS A 5 -57.11 -55.44 -16.60
C LYS A 5 -55.90 -54.66 -15.99
N GLY A 6 -54.88 -54.23 -16.73
CA GLY A 6 -54.80 -52.95 -17.49
C GLY A 6 -54.63 -51.74 -16.54
N THR A 7 -53.67 -50.80 -16.63
CA THR A 7 -52.96 -50.24 -17.79
C THR A 7 -51.85 -49.27 -17.32
N LYS A 8 -50.72 -49.24 -18.07
CA LYS A 8 -49.94 -48.09 -18.59
C LYS A 8 -49.19 -47.03 -17.72
N ASP A 9 -47.94 -46.87 -18.16
CA ASP A 9 -47.14 -45.66 -18.43
C ASP A 9 -46.50 -44.87 -17.27
N GLY A 10 -45.16 -44.82 -17.29
CA GLY A 10 -44.34 -43.99 -16.40
C GLY A 10 -42.84 -44.09 -16.73
N LYS A 11 -42.49 -43.64 -17.93
CA LYS A 11 -41.14 -43.56 -18.50
C LYS A 11 -40.35 -42.41 -17.86
N THR A 12 -39.26 -42.69 -17.14
CA THR A 12 -38.15 -41.72 -17.03
C THR A 12 -36.80 -42.43 -16.96
N ALA A 13 -36.11 -42.40 -18.10
CA ALA A 13 -34.68 -42.61 -18.19
C ALA A 13 -33.95 -41.39 -17.63
N THR A 14 -32.92 -41.62 -16.81
CA THR A 14 -31.77 -40.73 -16.63
C THR A 14 -30.56 -41.68 -16.56
N SER A 15 -29.96 -42.07 -17.68
CA SER A 15 -28.88 -41.35 -18.39
C SER A 15 -27.96 -40.55 -17.46
N GLU A 16 -26.83 -41.20 -17.17
CA GLU A 16 -25.46 -40.67 -17.06
C GLU A 16 -25.22 -39.67 -15.91
N VAL A 17 -24.11 -39.75 -15.15
CA VAL A 17 -22.81 -39.26 -15.61
C VAL A 17 -21.68 -40.06 -14.96
N HIS A 18 -20.97 -40.86 -15.75
CA HIS A 18 -19.56 -41.15 -15.48
C HIS A 18 -18.81 -39.82 -15.62
N THR A 19 -18.60 -39.13 -14.51
CA THR A 19 -17.64 -38.02 -14.48
C THR A 19 -16.25 -38.65 -14.45
N ASN A 20 -15.65 -38.83 -15.63
CA ASN A 20 -14.21 -38.93 -15.78
C ASN A 20 -13.60 -37.62 -15.26
N ARG A 21 -13.42 -37.53 -13.95
CA ARG A 21 -12.66 -36.45 -13.33
C ARG A 21 -11.18 -36.72 -13.66
N PRO A 22 -10.45 -35.79 -14.28
CA PRO A 22 -9.01 -35.95 -14.44
C PRO A 22 -8.40 -36.18 -13.04
N PRO A 23 -7.34 -36.98 -12.90
CA PRO A 23 -6.74 -37.23 -11.60
C PRO A 23 -6.36 -35.87 -11.01
N GLN A 24 -7.08 -35.42 -9.99
CA GLN A 24 -6.66 -34.26 -9.24
C GLN A 24 -5.27 -34.59 -8.73
N ALA A 25 -4.27 -33.85 -9.22
CA ALA A 25 -2.91 -33.96 -8.73
C ALA A 25 -2.98 -33.72 -7.22
N LYS A 26 -2.96 -34.79 -6.42
CA LYS A 26 -3.03 -34.68 -4.96
C LYS A 26 -1.91 -33.73 -4.55
N SER A 27 -2.27 -32.58 -3.99
CA SER A 27 -1.31 -31.65 -3.41
C SER A 27 -0.53 -32.44 -2.36
N GLY A 28 0.80 -32.46 -2.48
CA GLY A 28 1.64 -33.10 -1.47
C GLY A 28 1.47 -32.41 -0.12
N CYS A 29 1.87 -33.10 0.95
CA CYS A 29 1.99 -32.54 2.29
C CYS A 29 2.68 -31.17 2.22
N SER A 30 2.06 -30.13 2.80
CA SER A 30 2.57 -28.76 2.75
C SER A 30 3.86 -28.57 3.54
N VAL A 31 4.19 -29.47 4.46
CA VAL A 31 5.44 -29.42 5.24
C VAL A 31 6.60 -30.06 4.49
N CYS A 32 6.39 -31.19 3.82
CA CYS A 32 7.51 -31.96 3.27
C CYS A 32 7.37 -32.38 1.79
N GLY A 33 6.30 -31.96 1.12
CA GLY A 33 6.07 -32.13 -0.31
C GLY A 33 5.63 -33.52 -0.77
N MET A 34 5.61 -34.54 0.09
CA MET A 34 5.22 -35.90 -0.32
C MET A 34 3.70 -36.10 -0.39
N ARG A 35 3.23 -36.86 -1.38
CA ARG A 35 1.79 -37.09 -1.64
C ARG A 35 1.18 -38.28 -0.88
N ASN A 36 1.96 -38.95 -0.03
CA ASN A 36 1.55 -40.19 0.64
C ASN A 36 0.92 -39.97 2.02
N HIS A 37 0.85 -38.73 2.52
CA HIS A 37 0.29 -38.42 3.83
C HIS A 37 -0.23 -36.97 3.88
N SER A 38 -1.06 -36.66 4.87
CA SER A 38 -1.54 -35.30 5.17
C SER A 38 -0.50 -34.50 5.97
N ILE A 39 -0.73 -33.21 6.24
CA ILE A 39 0.17 -32.45 7.13
C ILE A 39 0.21 -33.02 8.56
N GLU A 40 -0.92 -33.52 9.05
CA GLU A 40 -1.09 -34.03 10.41
C GLU A 40 -0.32 -35.35 10.63
N ASP A 41 -0.17 -36.14 9.56
CA ASP A 41 0.54 -37.42 9.55
C ASP A 41 2.04 -37.26 9.23
N CYS A 42 2.55 -36.02 9.15
CA CYS A 42 3.91 -35.77 8.74
C CYS A 42 4.92 -36.15 9.83
N ARG A 43 5.68 -37.22 9.58
CA ARG A 43 6.75 -37.66 10.49
C ARG A 43 8.03 -36.83 10.40
N ARG A 44 8.14 -35.92 9.43
CA ARG A 44 9.32 -35.05 9.29
C ARG A 44 9.15 -33.84 10.21
N LYS A 45 9.95 -33.80 11.26
CA LYS A 45 9.90 -32.75 12.31
C LYS A 45 10.97 -31.68 12.16
N GLU A 46 12.05 -31.99 11.44
CA GLU A 46 13.14 -31.03 11.17
C GLU A 46 12.71 -30.09 10.04
N LEU A 47 12.37 -28.85 10.40
CA LEU A 47 12.01 -27.80 9.46
C LEU A 47 13.26 -27.01 9.10
N CYS A 48 13.43 -26.73 7.81
CA CYS A 48 14.45 -25.79 7.36
C CYS A 48 14.17 -24.40 7.92
N GLU A 49 15.12 -23.82 8.66
CA GLU A 49 14.98 -22.51 9.30
C GLU A 49 14.86 -21.37 8.27
N MET A 50 15.38 -21.57 7.05
CA MET A 50 15.36 -20.58 5.97
C MET A 50 14.01 -20.49 5.25
N CYS A 51 13.25 -21.59 5.18
CA CYS A 51 12.06 -21.65 4.32
C CYS A 51 10.84 -22.36 4.92
N GLY A 52 10.99 -22.99 6.08
CA GLY A 52 9.93 -23.68 6.81
C GLY A 52 9.53 -25.07 6.26
N PHE A 53 10.22 -25.61 5.26
CA PHE A 53 9.93 -26.95 4.74
C PHE A 53 10.82 -28.03 5.37
N ALA A 54 10.28 -29.23 5.55
CA ALA A 54 10.98 -30.40 6.09
C ALA A 54 11.54 -31.34 5.02
N ASN A 55 11.73 -30.86 3.79
CA ASN A 55 12.20 -31.67 2.65
C ASN A 55 13.71 -31.56 2.38
N HIS A 56 14.45 -30.77 3.16
CA HIS A 56 15.91 -30.59 3.11
C HIS A 56 16.43 -30.06 4.46
N ASN A 57 17.74 -30.13 4.69
CA ASN A 57 18.39 -29.45 5.82
C ASN A 57 18.50 -27.94 5.53
N THR A 58 18.45 -27.10 6.57
CA THR A 58 18.75 -25.66 6.51
C THR A 58 20.00 -25.34 5.68
N LEU A 59 21.08 -26.11 5.83
CA LEU A 59 22.34 -25.91 5.09
C LEU A 59 22.24 -26.22 3.59
N ASP A 60 21.27 -27.03 3.19
CA ASP A 60 21.00 -27.39 1.79
C ASP A 60 19.91 -26.51 1.17
N CYS A 61 19.47 -25.46 1.87
CA CYS A 61 18.42 -24.58 1.39
C CYS A 61 18.92 -23.73 0.22
N LYS A 62 18.27 -23.88 -0.93
CA LYS A 62 18.53 -23.08 -2.13
C LYS A 62 17.77 -21.75 -2.15
N ARG A 63 16.94 -21.45 -1.14
CA ARG A 63 16.34 -20.12 -1.04
C ARG A 63 17.43 -19.15 -0.62
N GLU A 64 17.49 -18.02 -1.31
CA GLU A 64 18.35 -16.95 -0.88
C GLU A 64 18.01 -16.56 0.57
N PRO A 65 19.01 -16.45 1.44
CA PRO A 65 18.78 -16.00 2.78
C PRO A 65 18.07 -14.65 2.83
N LEU A 66 17.17 -14.50 3.80
CA LEU A 66 16.48 -13.22 4.04
C LEU A 66 17.47 -12.08 4.33
N TRP A 67 18.68 -12.37 4.81
CA TRP A 67 19.74 -11.37 5.01
C TRP A 67 20.29 -10.76 3.71
N ASN A 68 20.03 -11.38 2.55
CA ASN A 68 20.34 -10.79 1.23
C ASN A 68 19.27 -9.80 0.75
N MET A 69 18.12 -9.71 1.44
CA MET A 69 17.03 -8.78 1.14
C MET A 69 17.08 -7.52 2.02
N GLY A 70 18.26 -7.21 2.58
CA GLY A 70 18.48 -6.00 3.38
C GLY A 70 18.62 -4.73 2.52
N PRO A 71 18.43 -3.53 3.11
CA PRO A 71 18.67 -2.28 2.41
C PRO A 71 20.15 -2.16 1.98
N GLU A 72 20.39 -1.46 0.86
CA GLU A 72 21.71 -1.35 0.27
C GLU A 72 22.66 -0.57 1.19
N LEU A 73 23.85 -1.12 1.46
CA LEU A 73 24.90 -0.44 2.21
C LEU A 73 25.54 0.65 1.33
N CYS A 74 25.38 1.92 1.72
CA CYS A 74 25.93 3.07 0.98
C CYS A 74 27.34 3.45 1.44
N ALA A 75 27.60 3.41 2.74
CA ALA A 75 28.87 3.83 3.33
C ALA A 75 29.06 3.28 4.75
N ALA A 76 30.31 3.08 5.16
CA ALA A 76 30.70 2.85 6.55
C ALA A 76 31.98 3.63 6.86
N GLN A 77 31.99 4.43 7.92
CA GLN A 77 33.15 5.27 8.30
C GLN A 77 33.88 4.73 9.53
N VAL A 78 33.15 4.10 10.46
CA VAL A 78 33.69 3.45 11.67
C VAL A 78 32.96 2.14 11.93
N PRO A 79 33.55 1.18 12.67
CA PRO A 79 32.86 -0.02 13.11
C PRO A 79 31.50 0.33 13.74
N ASP A 80 30.49 -0.47 13.42
CA ASP A 80 29.10 -0.31 13.88
C ASP A 80 28.35 0.97 13.43
N GLN A 81 28.93 1.79 12.53
CA GLN A 81 28.22 2.89 11.87
C GLN A 81 28.18 2.69 10.36
N SER A 82 27.02 2.25 9.88
CA SER A 82 26.75 2.02 8.47
C SER A 82 25.53 2.83 8.03
N PHE A 83 25.62 3.41 6.84
CA PHE A 83 24.52 4.11 6.17
C PHE A 83 23.87 3.18 5.17
N PHE A 84 22.56 3.04 5.25
CA PHE A 84 21.78 2.19 4.36
C PHE A 84 20.80 3.03 3.54
N HIS A 85 20.64 2.69 2.27
CA HIS A 85 19.56 3.22 1.44
C HIS A 85 18.30 2.37 1.65
N ILE A 86 17.27 2.98 2.22
CA ILE A 86 15.95 2.37 2.36
C ILE A 86 15.03 3.10 1.37
N ASP A 87 14.58 2.38 0.34
CA ASP A 87 13.56 2.88 -0.56
C ASP A 87 12.31 3.27 0.24
N GLU A 88 11.83 4.49 0.03
CA GLU A 88 10.62 4.96 0.67
C GLU A 88 9.41 4.23 0.06
N HIS A 89 9.01 3.09 0.64
CA HIS A 89 7.80 2.40 0.23
C HIS A 89 6.58 3.14 0.80
N ILE A 90 6.18 4.21 0.10
CA ILE A 90 5.00 4.99 0.45
C ILE A 90 3.76 4.16 0.09
N ASP A 91 3.00 3.72 1.09
CA ASP A 91 1.64 3.15 0.88
C ASP A 91 0.86 4.07 -0.07
N GLN A 92 0.17 3.49 -1.06
CA GLN A 92 -0.64 4.22 -2.05
C GLN A 92 -1.59 5.23 -1.39
N LYS A 93 -2.11 4.91 -0.19
CA LYS A 93 -2.91 5.83 0.62
C LYS A 93 -2.10 7.06 1.06
N THR A 94 -0.90 6.85 1.59
CA THR A 94 0.03 7.89 2.03
C THR A 94 0.56 8.71 0.84
N SER A 95 0.78 8.07 -0.30
CA SER A 95 1.20 8.72 -1.55
C SER A 95 0.11 9.66 -2.08
N ARG A 96 -1.15 9.19 -2.11
CA ARG A 96 -2.29 10.02 -2.46
C ARG A 96 -2.42 11.22 -1.53
N ASP A 97 -2.27 11.00 -0.22
CA ASP A 97 -2.38 12.07 0.77
C ASP A 97 -1.28 13.12 0.59
N ARG A 98 -0.04 12.68 0.37
CA ARG A 98 1.11 13.55 0.06
C ARG A 98 0.94 14.31 -1.25
N SER A 99 0.42 13.68 -2.30
CA SER A 99 0.18 14.33 -3.61
C SER A 99 -0.86 15.46 -3.53
N SER A 100 -1.77 15.39 -2.56
CA SER A 100 -2.76 16.44 -2.28
C SER A 100 -2.29 17.46 -1.24
N THR A 101 -1.08 17.29 -0.69
CA THR A 101 -0.50 18.22 0.29
C THR A 101 0.40 19.21 -0.42
N ALA A 102 0.23 20.49 -0.09
CA ALA A 102 1.04 21.57 -0.62
C ALA A 102 1.78 22.30 0.49
N ILE A 103 2.95 22.83 0.14
CA ILE A 103 3.69 23.81 0.92
C ILE A 103 3.31 25.20 0.42
N ILE A 104 2.86 26.02 1.33
CA ILE A 104 2.50 27.42 1.11
C ILE A 104 3.63 28.24 1.70
N THR A 105 4.32 28.99 0.83
CA THR A 105 5.40 29.90 1.24
C THR A 105 4.93 31.33 1.05
N VAL A 106 4.91 32.11 2.14
CA VAL A 106 4.62 33.54 2.10
C VAL A 106 5.87 34.26 1.61
N VAL A 107 5.80 34.86 0.43
CA VAL A 107 6.93 35.53 -0.23
C VAL A 107 6.91 37.05 -0.03
N ARG A 108 5.76 37.62 0.30
CA ARG A 108 5.62 39.06 0.59
C ARG A 108 4.58 39.26 1.69
N GLY A 109 4.91 40.10 2.67
CA GLY A 109 4.09 40.35 3.86
C GLY A 109 4.06 39.18 4.84
N GLU A 110 3.09 39.20 5.75
CA GLU A 110 2.90 38.15 6.76
C GLU A 110 1.48 37.60 6.68
N LEU A 111 1.36 36.28 6.52
CA LEU A 111 0.08 35.59 6.50
C LEU A 111 0.04 34.51 7.57
N THR A 112 -0.98 34.57 8.40
CA THR A 112 -1.27 33.54 9.39
C THR A 112 -1.97 32.34 8.74
N ALA A 113 -1.88 31.18 9.39
CA ALA A 113 -2.61 29.99 8.98
C ALA A 113 -4.13 30.25 8.82
N LYS A 114 -4.71 31.09 9.68
CA LYS A 114 -6.14 31.42 9.66
C LYS A 114 -6.53 32.29 8.47
N GLN A 115 -5.71 33.27 8.10
CA GLN A 115 -5.94 34.08 6.90
C GLN A 115 -5.87 33.21 5.65
N ILE A 116 -4.86 32.34 5.54
CA ILE A 116 -4.73 31.40 4.42
C ILE A 116 -5.95 30.47 4.35
N GLU A 117 -6.36 29.87 5.47
CA GLU A 117 -7.57 29.02 5.53
C GLU A 117 -8.82 29.77 5.07
N LEU A 118 -8.97 31.06 5.41
CA LEU A 118 -10.12 31.88 5.05
C LEU A 118 -10.18 32.15 3.55
N GLU A 119 -9.06 32.48 2.91
CA GLU A 119 -8.99 32.68 1.46
C GLU A 119 -9.43 31.42 0.70
N PHE A 120 -8.98 30.24 1.14
CA PHE A 120 -9.33 28.97 0.49
C PHE A 120 -10.76 28.48 0.79
N ARG A 121 -11.37 28.88 1.92
CA ARG A 121 -12.78 28.57 2.23
C ARG A 121 -13.77 29.11 1.20
N ASN A 122 -13.42 30.21 0.53
CA ASN A 122 -14.25 30.80 -0.51
C ASN A 122 -14.19 30.02 -1.83
N ILE A 123 -13.16 29.20 -2.03
CA ILE A 123 -12.97 28.40 -3.25
C ILE A 123 -13.72 27.07 -3.12
N VAL A 124 -13.52 26.37 -1.99
CA VAL A 124 -14.24 25.14 -1.68
C VAL A 124 -14.90 25.29 -0.32
N ASN A 125 -16.23 25.21 -0.32
CA ASN A 125 -17.05 25.39 0.87
C ASN A 125 -16.65 24.40 1.99
N HIS A 126 -16.65 24.87 3.24
CA HIS A 126 -16.34 24.09 4.43
C HIS A 126 -17.17 22.81 4.60
N LYS A 127 -18.36 22.73 3.97
CA LYS A 127 -19.19 21.52 3.92
C LYS A 127 -18.53 20.37 3.16
N TYR A 128 -17.70 20.67 2.16
CA TYR A 128 -17.05 19.67 1.30
C TYR A 128 -15.58 19.46 1.62
N TRP A 129 -14.91 20.48 2.18
CA TRP A 129 -13.50 20.37 2.53
C TRP A 129 -13.13 21.18 3.76
N LYS A 130 -12.33 20.57 4.64
CA LYS A 130 -11.78 21.24 5.81
C LYS A 130 -10.39 21.78 5.49
N TRP A 131 -10.30 23.08 5.25
CA TRP A 131 -9.03 23.80 5.16
C TRP A 131 -8.36 23.85 6.54
N SER A 132 -7.10 23.41 6.59
CA SER A 132 -6.30 23.33 7.82
C SER A 132 -4.84 23.53 7.47
N ALA A 133 -4.30 24.72 7.79
CA ALA A 133 -2.92 25.06 7.53
C ALA A 133 -2.08 24.85 8.80
N LYS A 134 -0.94 24.16 8.66
CA LYS A 134 -0.01 23.87 9.75
C LYS A 134 1.31 24.57 9.48
N ALA A 135 1.78 25.39 10.43
CA ALA A 135 3.10 26.00 10.31
C ALA A 135 4.21 24.92 10.32
N LEU A 136 5.11 24.97 9.35
CA LEU A 136 6.30 24.12 9.29
C LEU A 136 7.56 24.86 9.74
N ALA A 137 7.67 26.12 9.31
CA ALA A 137 8.78 27.03 9.60
C ALA A 137 8.30 28.48 9.46
N LYS A 138 9.19 29.45 9.71
CA LYS A 138 8.90 30.86 9.44
C LYS A 138 8.48 31.04 7.98
N ASN A 139 7.31 31.65 7.76
CA ASN A 139 6.71 31.90 6.44
C ASN A 139 6.38 30.65 5.60
N LYS A 140 6.44 29.44 6.17
CA LYS A 140 6.11 28.19 5.47
C LYS A 140 5.04 27.40 6.21
N LEU A 141 3.97 27.06 5.51
CA LEU A 141 2.86 26.28 6.04
C LEU A 141 2.60 25.07 5.14
N ALA A 142 2.16 23.96 5.71
CA ALA A 142 1.62 22.83 4.98
C ALA A 142 0.09 22.85 5.04
N MET A 143 -0.56 22.61 3.92
CA MET A 143 -2.01 22.50 3.85
C MET A 143 -2.42 21.42 2.85
N ARG A 144 -3.46 20.66 3.21
CA ARG A 144 -4.03 19.64 2.32
C ARG A 144 -5.12 20.25 1.44
N PHE A 145 -5.01 20.01 0.15
CA PHE A 145 -5.97 20.38 -0.87
C PHE A 145 -6.89 19.19 -1.19
N PRO A 146 -8.10 19.45 -1.74
CA PRO A 146 -9.05 18.39 -2.10
C PRO A 146 -8.47 17.30 -3.01
N ASN A 147 -7.59 17.69 -3.94
CA ASN A 147 -6.92 16.79 -4.87
C ASN A 147 -5.57 17.37 -5.32
N SER A 148 -4.72 16.51 -5.91
CA SER A 148 -3.41 16.90 -6.43
C SER A 148 -3.48 17.87 -7.61
N LYS A 149 -4.52 17.78 -8.45
CA LYS A 149 -4.72 18.71 -9.58
C LYS A 149 -4.79 20.16 -9.11
N MET A 150 -5.50 20.44 -8.01
CA MET A 150 -5.54 21.79 -7.43
C MET A 150 -4.15 22.26 -6.99
N VAL A 151 -3.36 21.41 -6.35
CA VAL A 151 -1.97 21.75 -5.96
C VAL A 151 -1.14 22.13 -7.20
N HIS A 152 -1.22 21.34 -8.26
CA HIS A 152 -0.52 21.61 -9.51
C HIS A 152 -1.00 22.88 -10.21
N ASP A 153 -2.31 23.12 -10.24
CA ASP A 153 -2.88 24.32 -10.87
C ASP A 153 -2.45 25.58 -10.13
N TYR A 154 -2.54 25.60 -8.80
CA TYR A 154 -2.12 26.76 -8.01
C TYR A 154 -0.60 26.95 -7.96
N SER A 155 0.20 25.89 -8.15
CA SER A 155 1.66 26.02 -8.19
C SER A 155 2.21 26.85 -9.34
N LYS A 156 1.38 27.11 -10.35
CA LYS A 156 1.74 27.93 -11.52
C LYS A 156 1.61 29.43 -11.26
N PHE A 157 1.04 29.83 -10.11
CA PHE A 157 0.69 31.20 -9.82
C PHE A 157 1.30 31.68 -8.51
N LYS A 158 1.55 32.99 -8.44
CA LYS A 158 1.70 33.69 -7.16
C LYS A 158 0.32 34.18 -6.75
N LEU A 159 -0.15 33.76 -5.58
CA LEU A 159 -1.48 34.09 -5.08
C LEU A 159 -1.37 35.27 -4.13
N GLY A 160 -2.24 36.25 -4.31
CA GLY A 160 -2.42 37.37 -3.38
C GLY A 160 -3.67 37.22 -2.54
N VAL A 161 -3.73 37.97 -1.44
CA VAL A 161 -4.93 38.14 -0.62
C VAL A 161 -5.75 39.31 -1.17
N LYS A 162 -7.09 39.24 -1.07
CA LYS A 162 -7.97 40.30 -1.61
C LYS A 162 -7.77 41.66 -0.93
N GLU A 163 -7.51 41.66 0.37
CA GLU A 163 -7.42 42.86 1.21
C GLU A 163 -5.97 43.19 1.59
N GLY A 164 -5.04 43.08 0.66
CA GLY A 164 -3.67 43.48 0.92
C GLY A 164 -2.70 43.21 -0.21
N ASP A 165 -1.44 43.51 0.10
CA ASP A 165 -0.31 43.27 -0.78
C ASP A 165 0.46 42.00 -0.39
N GLU A 166 -0.09 41.11 0.42
CA GLU A 166 0.58 39.86 0.74
C GLU A 166 0.57 38.90 -0.46
N LEU A 167 1.68 38.19 -0.66
CA LEU A 167 1.81 37.19 -1.71
C LEU A 167 2.30 35.86 -1.13
N MET A 168 1.76 34.78 -1.66
CA MET A 168 2.17 33.42 -1.37
C MET A 168 2.35 32.59 -2.64
N VAL A 169 3.19 31.58 -2.56
CA VAL A 169 3.38 30.55 -3.59
C VAL A 169 3.01 29.20 -3.03
N ILE A 170 2.51 28.33 -3.92
CA ILE A 170 2.10 26.98 -3.58
C ILE A 170 3.04 26.00 -4.28
N GLU A 171 3.59 25.06 -3.53
CA GLU A 171 4.50 24.04 -4.06
C GLU A 171 3.99 22.64 -3.67
N PRO A 172 4.08 21.64 -4.54
CA PRO A 172 3.79 20.26 -4.17
C PRO A 172 4.70 19.77 -3.02
N TRP A 173 4.16 18.94 -2.14
CA TRP A 173 4.97 18.26 -1.14
C TRP A 173 6.06 17.39 -1.81
N LYS A 174 7.28 17.43 -1.26
CA LYS A 174 8.44 16.63 -1.66
C LYS A 174 8.97 15.90 -0.42
N SER A 175 9.32 14.62 -0.55
CA SER A 175 9.78 13.77 0.57
C SER A 175 10.97 14.36 1.33
N SER A 176 11.84 15.12 0.65
CA SER A 176 13.00 15.81 1.26
C SER A 176 12.63 16.93 2.24
N MET A 177 11.36 17.33 2.34
CA MET A 177 10.92 18.41 3.24
C MET A 177 10.54 17.92 4.64
N GLY A 178 10.47 16.60 4.87
CA GLY A 178 10.20 16.00 6.19
C GLY A 178 11.45 15.76 7.04
N THR A 179 12.64 15.83 6.46
CA THR A 179 13.91 15.60 7.16
C THR A 179 14.33 16.88 7.90
N LYS A 180 13.90 17.00 9.17
CA LYS A 180 14.59 17.88 10.12
C LYS A 180 15.87 17.16 10.58
N GLY A 181 16.96 17.40 9.90
CA GLY A 181 18.28 16.97 10.34
C GLY A 181 19.32 18.03 9.98
N PRO A 182 19.89 18.78 10.95
CA PRO A 182 21.18 19.39 10.72
C PRO A 182 22.23 18.28 10.57
N LEU A 183 23.11 18.43 9.58
CA LEU A 183 24.38 17.72 9.55
C LEU A 183 25.28 18.24 10.67
#